data_AF-Q12I97-F1
#
_entry.id   AF-Q12I97-F1
#
_cell.length_a   1.000
_cell.length_b   1.000
_cell.length_c   1.000
_cell.angle_alpha   90.00
_cell.angle_beta   90.00
_cell.angle_gamma   90.00
#
_symmetry.space_group_name_H-M   'P 1'
#
loop_
_entity.id
_entity.type
_entity.pdbx_description
1 polymer ?
#
loop_
_entity_poly.entity_id
_entity_poly.type
_entity_poly.pdbx_seq_one_letter_code
_entity_poly.pdbx_strand_id
1 'polypeptide(L)'
;MNSSNEKMKWILFWVFISLFVLAVLGTLSVVFLGMGTPTETEREWLVKGLILEVAACVIALFYSIFGLKKNDDSYNDKTLSDIEIRLEELEANLLLSTKEIDRSKSLLPIPNDSEANAPGDELINRMYPYLERIEGLTTPPAFDESTFSIMPSYSEIIADIAKTKPFDKEHRLESYIGLKIQWKCAFSGFQEKEDCYRVRVYTEEPLYSAYLNIDKSKNVSRLKVLDENHPFWVCGEISEISGTNIELVDADILV
;
A
#
# COMPACT_ATOMS: atom_id res chain seq x y z
N MET A 1 -20.80 -3.73 -36.87
CA MET A 1 -22.09 -4.39 -36.54
C MET A 1 -22.20 -4.60 -35.02
N ASN A 2 -21.83 -3.60 -34.20
CA ASN A 2 -21.52 -3.81 -32.77
C ASN A 2 -22.54 -3.20 -31.79
N SER A 3 -23.34 -2.20 -32.21
CA SER A 3 -24.26 -1.52 -31.27
C SER A 3 -25.51 -2.33 -30.92
N SER A 4 -25.95 -3.26 -31.78
CA SER A 4 -27.12 -4.11 -31.50
C SER A 4 -26.83 -5.12 -30.38
N ASN A 5 -25.63 -5.72 -30.38
CA ASN A 5 -25.22 -6.68 -29.36
C ASN A 5 -25.02 -6.01 -27.98
N GLU A 6 -24.53 -4.79 -27.93
CA GLU A 6 -24.39 -4.04 -26.67
C GLU A 6 -25.75 -3.62 -26.11
N LYS A 7 -26.65 -3.12 -26.95
CA LYS A 7 -28.02 -2.77 -26.54
C LYS A 7 -28.79 -3.98 -26.02
N MET A 8 -28.63 -5.15 -26.66
CA MET A 8 -29.26 -6.40 -26.22
C MET A 8 -28.73 -6.87 -24.86
N LYS A 9 -27.42 -6.76 -24.61
CA LYS A 9 -26.81 -7.08 -23.30
C LYS A 9 -27.32 -6.17 -22.19
N TRP A 10 -27.41 -4.87 -22.46
CA TRP A 10 -27.93 -3.90 -21.49
C TRP A 10 -29.40 -4.12 -21.18
N ILE A 11 -30.22 -4.46 -22.18
CA ILE A 11 -31.63 -4.81 -21.96
C ILE A 11 -31.76 -6.08 -21.12
N LEU A 12 -30.98 -7.13 -21.42
CA LEU A 12 -31.00 -8.37 -20.64
C LEU A 12 -30.56 -8.12 -19.18
N PHE A 13 -29.56 -7.25 -18.98
CA PHE A 13 -29.11 -6.82 -17.67
C PHE A 13 -30.22 -6.09 -16.89
N TRP A 14 -30.89 -5.10 -17.51
CA TRP A 14 -31.96 -4.35 -16.85
C TRP A 14 -33.17 -5.23 -16.51
N VAL A 15 -33.53 -6.17 -17.37
CA VAL A 15 -34.60 -7.15 -17.11
C VAL A 15 -34.22 -8.05 -15.94
N PHE A 16 -32.99 -8.56 -15.93
CA PHE A 16 -32.50 -9.43 -14.87
C PHE A 16 -32.43 -8.72 -13.51
N ILE A 17 -31.91 -7.49 -13.46
CA ILE A 17 -31.88 -6.68 -12.24
C ILE A 17 -33.30 -6.36 -11.75
N SER A 18 -34.24 -6.05 -12.64
CA SER A 18 -35.63 -5.76 -12.25
C SER A 18 -36.31 -6.99 -11.64
N LEU A 19 -36.12 -8.17 -12.24
CA LEU A 19 -36.64 -9.43 -11.69
C LEU A 19 -35.99 -9.79 -10.36
N PHE A 20 -34.69 -9.58 -10.23
CA PHE A 20 -33.95 -9.81 -8.99
C PHE A 20 -34.43 -8.91 -7.86
N VAL A 21 -34.60 -7.61 -8.11
CA VAL A 21 -35.15 -6.67 -7.11
C VAL A 21 -36.56 -7.07 -6.68
N LEU A 22 -37.41 -7.52 -7.60
CA LEU A 22 -38.74 -8.02 -7.26
C LEU A 22 -38.69 -9.29 -6.40
N ALA A 23 -37.78 -10.23 -6.69
CA ALA A 23 -37.58 -11.44 -5.89
C ALA A 23 -37.06 -11.12 -4.47
N VAL A 24 -36.10 -10.20 -4.35
CA VAL A 24 -35.57 -9.73 -3.06
C VAL A 24 -36.65 -9.02 -2.25
N LEU A 25 -37.45 -8.15 -2.88
CA LEU A 25 -38.56 -7.47 -2.19
C LEU A 25 -39.67 -8.44 -1.78
N GLY A 26 -39.94 -9.46 -2.60
CA GLY A 26 -40.89 -10.53 -2.27
C GLY A 26 -40.45 -11.35 -1.06
N THR A 27 -39.20 -11.80 -1.06
CA THR A 27 -38.62 -12.55 0.06
C THR A 27 -38.53 -11.71 1.34
N LEU A 28 -38.10 -10.44 1.24
CA LEU A 28 -38.14 -9.51 2.37
C LEU A 28 -39.57 -9.30 2.91
N SER A 29 -40.56 -9.19 2.03
CA SER A 29 -41.97 -9.04 2.45
C SER A 29 -42.49 -10.27 3.19
N VAL A 30 -42.17 -11.49 2.73
CA VAL A 30 -42.55 -12.72 3.43
C VAL A 30 -41.83 -12.86 4.78
N VAL A 31 -40.53 -12.53 4.81
CA VAL A 31 -39.66 -12.73 5.98
C VAL A 31 -39.83 -11.66 7.06
N PHE A 32 -40.12 -10.40 6.69
CA PHE A 32 -40.21 -9.28 7.65
C PHE A 32 -41.64 -8.75 7.86
N LEU A 33 -42.51 -8.79 6.84
CA LEU A 33 -43.91 -8.38 7.00
C LEU A 33 -44.83 -9.54 7.40
N GLY A 34 -44.30 -10.78 7.49
CA GLY A 34 -45.03 -11.95 7.98
C GLY A 34 -46.18 -12.40 7.07
N MET A 35 -46.20 -11.97 5.81
CA MET A 35 -47.17 -12.45 4.84
C MET A 35 -46.97 -13.95 4.60
N GLY A 36 -47.95 -14.76 5.02
CA GLY A 36 -47.98 -16.21 4.77
C GLY A 36 -47.68 -17.13 5.97
N THR A 37 -47.53 -16.60 7.19
CA THR A 37 -47.22 -17.37 8.43
C THR A 37 -46.12 -18.44 8.23
N PRO A 38 -44.94 -18.09 7.70
CA PRO A 38 -43.88 -19.06 7.50
C PRO A 38 -43.34 -19.56 8.85
N THR A 39 -43.06 -20.85 8.95
CA THR A 39 -42.45 -21.44 10.15
C THR A 39 -40.99 -21.00 10.29
N GLU A 40 -40.43 -20.98 11.51
CA GLU A 40 -39.07 -20.48 11.75
C GLU A 40 -37.99 -21.21 10.94
N THR A 41 -38.19 -22.51 10.69
CA THR A 41 -37.35 -23.34 9.83
C THR A 41 -37.42 -22.93 8.36
N GLU A 42 -38.61 -22.62 7.83
CA GLU A 42 -38.77 -22.17 6.44
C GLU A 42 -38.15 -20.79 6.22
N ARG A 43 -38.20 -19.92 7.23
CA ARG A 43 -37.60 -18.60 7.20
C ARG A 43 -36.07 -18.67 7.09
N GLU A 44 -35.42 -19.57 7.83
CA GLU A 44 -33.97 -19.73 7.76
C GLU A 44 -33.52 -20.27 6.39
N TRP A 45 -34.27 -21.22 5.82
CA TRP A 45 -34.00 -21.74 4.47
C TRP A 45 -34.20 -20.70 3.38
N LEU A 46 -35.24 -19.86 3.49
CA LEU A 46 -35.48 -18.74 2.58
C LEU A 46 -34.33 -17.72 2.62
N VAL A 47 -33.82 -17.41 3.82
CA VAL A 47 -32.69 -16.47 3.98
C VAL A 47 -31.40 -17.06 3.41
N LYS A 48 -31.09 -18.33 3.68
CA LYS A 48 -29.91 -19.00 3.10
C LYS A 48 -30.00 -19.11 1.58
N GLY A 49 -31.18 -19.41 1.05
CA GLY A 49 -31.45 -19.43 -0.40
C GLY A 49 -31.22 -18.06 -1.03
N LEU A 50 -31.73 -16.99 -0.41
CA LEU A 50 -31.54 -15.62 -0.86
C LEU A 50 -30.06 -15.22 -0.90
N ILE A 51 -29.28 -15.55 0.14
CA ILE A 51 -27.84 -15.25 0.18
C ILE A 51 -27.09 -15.97 -0.93
N LEU A 52 -27.42 -17.25 -1.18
CA LEU A 52 -26.83 -18.03 -2.27
C LEU A 52 -27.17 -17.44 -3.65
N GLU A 53 -28.42 -17.03 -3.85
CA GLU A 53 -28.90 -16.43 -5.10
C GLU A 53 -28.23 -15.07 -5.35
N VAL A 54 -28.11 -14.24 -4.31
CA VAL A 54 -27.38 -12.96 -4.37
C VAL A 54 -25.92 -13.20 -4.73
N ALA A 55 -25.25 -14.19 -4.13
CA ALA A 55 -23.86 -14.52 -4.41
C ALA A 55 -23.66 -15.00 -5.87
N ALA A 56 -24.52 -15.90 -6.36
CA ALA A 56 -24.48 -16.37 -7.74
C ALA A 56 -24.75 -15.24 -8.76
N CYS A 57 -25.69 -14.35 -8.42
CA CYS A 57 -26.02 -13.16 -9.20
C CYS A 57 -24.83 -12.19 -9.30
N VAL A 58 -24.15 -11.92 -8.19
CA VAL A 58 -22.90 -11.13 -8.17
C VAL A 58 -21.84 -11.80 -9.06
N ILE A 59 -21.60 -13.10 -8.91
CA ILE A 59 -20.61 -13.82 -9.74
C ILE A 59 -20.94 -13.72 -11.24
N ALA A 60 -22.22 -13.88 -11.62
CA ALA A 60 -22.65 -13.75 -13.00
C ALA A 60 -22.52 -12.31 -13.55
N LEU A 61 -22.80 -11.30 -12.72
CA LEU A 61 -22.60 -9.89 -13.06
C LEU A 61 -21.12 -9.59 -13.26
N PHE A 62 -20.25 -10.11 -12.39
CA PHE A 62 -18.80 -10.01 -12.56
C PHE A 62 -18.35 -10.72 -13.84
N TYR A 63 -18.86 -11.92 -14.14
CA TYR A 63 -18.52 -12.64 -15.38
C TYR A 63 -18.99 -11.89 -16.64
N SER A 64 -20.14 -11.22 -16.57
CA SER A 64 -20.73 -10.45 -17.67
C SER A 64 -20.07 -9.08 -17.88
N ILE A 65 -19.71 -8.37 -16.79
CA ILE A 65 -19.10 -7.03 -16.83
C ILE A 65 -17.60 -7.11 -17.09
N PHE A 66 -16.89 -8.06 -16.47
CA PHE A 66 -15.45 -8.25 -16.68
C PHE A 66 -15.11 -9.08 -17.92
N GLY A 67 -16.12 -9.53 -18.67
CA GLY A 67 -15.89 -10.06 -20.01
C GLY A 67 -14.93 -11.25 -20.06
N LEU A 68 -15.10 -12.24 -19.17
CA LEU A 68 -14.47 -13.57 -19.31
C LEU A 68 -15.14 -14.38 -20.45
N LYS A 69 -15.53 -13.71 -21.53
CA LYS A 69 -15.90 -14.35 -22.78
C LYS A 69 -14.65 -14.34 -23.65
N LYS A 70 -13.94 -15.46 -23.65
CA LYS A 70 -12.90 -15.80 -24.63
C LYS A 70 -13.47 -15.50 -26.02
N ASN A 71 -13.06 -14.38 -26.61
CA ASN A 71 -13.42 -14.00 -27.98
C ASN A 71 -12.27 -14.41 -28.90
N ASP A 72 -12.65 -14.94 -30.06
CA ASP A 72 -11.84 -15.71 -30.99
C ASP A 72 -10.53 -15.05 -31.49
N ASP A 73 -9.59 -15.94 -31.81
CA ASP A 73 -8.16 -15.83 -32.16
C ASP A 73 -7.79 -14.95 -33.39
N SER A 74 -8.46 -13.83 -33.64
CA SER A 74 -8.20 -13.02 -34.85
C SER A 74 -7.63 -11.63 -34.60
N TYR A 75 -7.84 -11.03 -33.42
CA TYR A 75 -7.43 -9.65 -33.14
C TYR A 75 -6.09 -9.56 -32.39
N ASN A 76 -5.73 -10.60 -31.64
CA ASN A 76 -4.58 -10.60 -30.75
C ASN A 76 -3.23 -10.72 -31.50
N ASP A 77 -3.21 -11.38 -32.65
CA ASP A 77 -1.99 -11.62 -33.43
C ASP A 77 -1.41 -10.33 -34.02
N LYS A 78 -2.26 -9.41 -34.46
CA LYS A 78 -1.80 -8.10 -34.96
C LYS A 78 -1.25 -7.22 -33.86
N THR A 79 -1.87 -7.22 -32.69
CA THR A 79 -1.37 -6.45 -31.54
C THR A 79 -0.09 -7.06 -30.96
N LEU A 80 0.03 -8.39 -30.93
CA LEU A 80 1.27 -9.05 -30.51
C LEU A 80 2.41 -8.77 -31.48
N SER A 81 2.18 -8.85 -32.79
CA SER A 81 3.20 -8.50 -33.78
C SER A 81 3.59 -7.02 -33.72
N ASP A 82 2.64 -6.11 -33.47
CA ASP A 82 2.95 -4.67 -33.33
C ASP A 82 3.75 -4.38 -32.05
N ILE A 83 3.50 -5.14 -30.98
CA ILE A 83 4.26 -5.05 -29.72
C ILE A 83 5.66 -5.63 -29.91
N GLU A 84 5.80 -6.74 -30.61
CA GLU A 84 7.09 -7.39 -30.89
C GLU A 84 7.99 -6.50 -31.76
N ILE A 85 7.44 -5.90 -32.82
CA ILE A 85 8.16 -4.92 -33.66
C ILE A 85 8.62 -3.71 -32.84
N ARG A 86 7.75 -3.17 -31.96
CA ARG A 86 8.14 -2.05 -31.08
C ARG A 86 9.18 -2.42 -30.04
N LEU A 87 9.22 -3.68 -29.61
CA LEU A 87 10.19 -4.18 -28.64
C LEU A 87 11.57 -4.35 -29.29
N GLU A 88 11.63 -4.85 -30.52
CA GLU A 88 12.86 -4.89 -31.33
C GLU A 88 13.39 -3.48 -31.64
N GLU A 89 12.51 -2.53 -31.98
CA GLU A 89 12.89 -1.13 -32.20
C GLU A 89 13.43 -0.48 -30.91
N LEU A 90 12.85 -0.80 -29.75
CA LEU A 90 13.33 -0.31 -28.46
C LEU A 90 14.70 -0.90 -28.11
N GLU A 91 14.92 -2.18 -28.37
CA GLU A 91 16.19 -2.86 -28.12
C GLU A 91 17.31 -2.31 -29.01
N ALA A 92 17.02 -2.05 -30.29
CA ALA A 92 17.95 -1.40 -31.21
C ALA A 92 18.32 0.03 -30.77
N ASN A 93 17.32 0.80 -30.30
CA ASN A 93 17.55 2.15 -29.77
C ASN A 93 18.35 2.14 -28.45
N LEU A 94 18.13 1.16 -27.58
CA LEU A 94 18.92 0.98 -26.36
C LEU A 94 20.37 0.61 -26.67
N LEU A 95 20.63 -0.26 -27.64
CA LEU A 95 21.99 -0.61 -28.04
C LEU A 95 22.74 0.59 -28.65
N LEU A 96 22.06 1.42 -29.44
CA LEU A 96 22.64 2.66 -29.96
C LEU A 96 22.92 3.68 -28.84
N SER A 97 21.97 3.89 -27.94
CA SER A 97 22.14 4.81 -26.80
C SER A 97 23.26 4.35 -25.86
N THR A 98 23.36 3.04 -25.60
CA THR A 98 24.44 2.47 -24.77
C THR A 98 25.80 2.66 -25.42
N LYS A 99 25.89 2.53 -26.75
CA LYS A 99 27.12 2.77 -27.52
C LYS A 99 27.52 4.25 -27.58
N GLU A 100 26.55 5.16 -27.55
CA GLU A 100 26.81 6.60 -27.42
C GLU A 100 27.29 6.96 -26.01
N ILE A 101 26.70 6.39 -24.96
CA ILE A 101 27.12 6.61 -23.56
C ILE A 101 28.56 6.15 -23.33
N ASP A 102 28.96 5.01 -23.91
CA ASP A 102 30.33 4.49 -23.78
C ASP A 102 31.36 5.39 -24.50
N ARG A 103 30.96 6.03 -25.61
CA ARG A 103 31.78 6.99 -26.33
C ARG A 103 31.88 8.35 -25.61
N SER A 104 30.81 8.76 -24.92
CA SER A 104 30.79 9.99 -24.10
C SER A 104 31.62 9.85 -22.83
N LYS A 105 31.77 8.64 -22.28
CA LYS A 105 32.58 8.37 -21.08
C LYS A 105 34.10 8.47 -21.35
N SER A 106 34.52 8.31 -22.61
CA SER A 106 35.92 8.36 -23.04
C SER A 106 36.49 9.78 -23.22
N LEU A 107 35.68 10.84 -23.14
CA LEU A 107 36.10 12.22 -23.46
C LEU A 107 36.12 13.19 -22.27
N LEU A 108 35.84 12.73 -21.05
CA LEU A 108 35.95 13.58 -19.86
C LEU A 108 37.38 13.51 -19.29
N PRO A 109 38.12 14.63 -19.21
CA PRO A 109 39.40 14.66 -18.51
C PRO A 109 39.12 14.50 -17.02
N ILE A 110 39.65 13.44 -16.42
CA ILE A 110 39.67 13.24 -14.97
C ILE A 110 40.69 14.23 -14.38
N PRO A 111 40.28 15.22 -13.58
CA PRO A 111 41.22 15.88 -12.68
C PRO A 111 41.44 14.92 -11.51
N ASN A 112 42.66 14.40 -11.39
CA ASN A 112 43.12 13.87 -10.12
C ASN A 112 43.06 15.03 -9.12
N ASP A 113 42.25 14.91 -8.07
CA ASP A 113 42.69 15.17 -6.70
C ASP A 113 41.67 14.62 -5.68
N SER A 114 42.26 14.12 -4.60
CA SER A 114 41.78 13.45 -3.39
C SER A 114 40.36 13.68 -2.83
N GLU A 115 39.90 12.58 -2.21
CA GLU A 115 39.02 12.45 -1.03
C GLU A 115 37.49 12.44 -1.21
N ALA A 116 36.95 11.22 -1.05
CA ALA A 116 35.72 10.86 -0.32
C ALA A 116 34.37 11.43 -0.78
N ASN A 117 33.67 10.69 -1.64
CA ASN A 117 32.34 10.10 -1.39
C ASN A 117 31.89 9.34 -2.65
N ALA A 118 31.25 8.18 -2.47
CA ALA A 118 30.80 7.39 -3.61
C ALA A 118 29.71 8.16 -4.38
N PRO A 119 29.75 8.23 -5.73
CA PRO A 119 28.78 8.99 -6.52
C PRO A 119 27.32 8.49 -6.37
N GLY A 120 27.10 7.34 -5.72
CA GLY A 120 25.77 6.82 -5.40
C GLY A 120 25.11 7.50 -4.21
N ASP A 121 25.88 7.86 -3.18
CA ASP A 121 25.33 8.43 -1.93
C ASP A 121 24.80 9.85 -2.17
N GLU A 122 25.49 10.62 -3.01
CA GLU A 122 25.08 11.98 -3.40
C GLU A 122 23.75 11.97 -4.19
N LEU A 123 23.50 10.93 -5.00
CA LEU A 123 22.23 10.78 -5.72
C LEU A 123 21.08 10.39 -4.77
N ILE A 124 21.33 9.45 -3.85
CA ILE A 124 20.32 9.01 -2.86
C ILE A 124 19.92 10.17 -1.95
N ASN A 125 20.90 10.92 -1.43
CA ASN A 125 20.64 12.06 -0.56
C ASN A 125 19.92 13.19 -1.31
N ARG A 126 20.21 13.37 -2.61
CA ARG A 126 19.48 14.32 -3.44
C ARG A 126 18.02 13.92 -3.68
N MET A 127 17.73 12.62 -3.77
CA MET A 127 16.35 12.12 -3.91
C MET A 127 15.59 12.07 -2.57
N TYR A 128 16.30 11.80 -1.47
CA TYR A 128 15.75 11.61 -0.13
C TYR A 128 16.50 12.48 0.89
N PRO A 129 16.27 13.81 0.89
CA PRO A 129 17.04 14.76 1.70
C PRO A 129 16.84 14.59 3.22
N TYR A 130 15.84 13.80 3.64
CA TYR A 130 15.62 13.50 5.06
C TYR A 130 16.68 12.55 5.64
N LEU A 131 17.36 11.74 4.82
CA LEU A 131 18.35 10.77 5.32
C LEU A 131 19.53 11.47 5.99
N GLU A 132 20.12 12.46 5.31
CA GLU A 132 21.20 13.29 5.87
C GLU A 132 20.77 14.03 7.14
N ARG A 133 19.50 14.44 7.21
CA ARG A 133 18.96 15.15 8.39
C ARG A 133 18.78 14.22 9.58
N ILE A 134 18.34 12.98 9.35
CA ILE A 134 18.22 11.95 10.39
C ILE A 134 19.60 11.55 10.92
N GLU A 135 20.55 11.31 10.02
CA GLU A 135 21.94 10.96 10.38
C GLU A 135 22.63 12.10 11.12
N GLY A 136 22.40 13.34 10.67
CA GLY A 136 22.92 14.56 11.31
C GLY A 136 22.34 14.87 12.69
N LEU A 137 21.28 14.17 13.14
CA LEU A 137 20.71 14.33 14.47
C LEU A 137 21.63 13.68 15.52
N THR A 138 22.53 14.48 16.10
CA THR A 138 23.53 14.06 17.08
C THR A 138 23.05 14.06 18.53
N THR A 139 21.83 14.55 18.77
CA THR A 139 21.22 14.55 20.12
C THR A 139 21.11 13.13 20.67
N PRO A 140 21.35 12.91 21.98
CA PRO A 140 21.18 11.61 22.60
C PRO A 140 19.71 11.16 22.57
N PRO A 141 19.44 9.86 22.80
CA PRO A 141 18.10 9.32 22.91
C PRO A 141 17.23 10.16 23.86
N ALA A 142 16.06 10.57 23.36
CA ALA A 142 15.16 11.48 24.05
C ALA A 142 14.38 10.80 25.20
N PHE A 143 14.22 9.48 25.12
CA PHE A 143 13.37 8.71 26.01
C PHE A 143 14.19 7.72 26.83
N ASP A 144 13.65 7.35 28.00
CA ASP A 144 14.33 6.44 28.91
C ASP A 144 14.58 5.07 28.24
N GLU A 145 15.86 4.73 28.10
CA GLU A 145 16.32 3.45 27.52
C GLU A 145 15.87 2.24 28.34
N SER A 146 15.50 2.43 29.62
CA SER A 146 14.93 1.35 30.44
C SER A 146 13.54 0.93 29.97
N THR A 147 12.82 1.82 29.29
CA THR A 147 11.43 1.63 28.84
C THR A 147 11.34 1.50 27.32
N PHE A 148 12.14 2.26 26.57
CA PHE A 148 12.13 2.28 25.12
C PHE A 148 13.50 1.91 24.56
N SER A 149 13.57 0.80 23.84
CA SER A 149 14.81 0.32 23.26
C SER A 149 15.13 1.07 21.96
N ILE A 150 16.41 1.37 21.74
CA ILE A 150 16.90 1.91 20.46
C ILE A 150 16.91 0.82 19.38
N MET A 151 17.07 -0.44 19.83
CA MET A 151 17.15 -1.62 18.98
C MET A 151 15.92 -2.50 19.15
N PRO A 152 15.40 -3.14 18.09
CA PRO A 152 15.93 -3.12 16.73
C PRO A 152 15.65 -1.80 16.00
N SER A 153 16.52 -1.47 15.04
CA SER A 153 16.28 -0.35 14.11
C SER A 153 15.16 -0.68 13.11
N TYR A 154 14.64 0.35 12.43
CA TYR A 154 13.61 0.13 11.42
C TYR A 154 14.13 -0.78 10.30
N SER A 155 15.32 -0.46 9.76
CA SER A 155 15.94 -1.25 8.67
C SER A 155 16.28 -2.67 9.12
N GLU A 156 16.67 -2.86 10.38
CA GLU A 156 16.92 -4.20 10.94
C GLU A 156 15.67 -5.08 10.95
N ILE A 157 14.53 -4.54 11.40
CA ILE A 157 13.25 -5.26 11.42
C ILE A 157 12.89 -5.72 10.00
N ILE A 158 12.92 -4.80 9.04
CA ILE A 158 12.54 -5.10 7.66
C ILE A 158 13.50 -6.10 7.01
N ALA A 159 14.82 -5.91 7.20
CA ALA A 159 15.82 -6.81 6.64
C ALA A 159 15.69 -8.24 7.20
N ASP A 160 15.35 -8.36 8.48
CA ASP A 160 15.16 -9.65 9.13
C ASP A 160 13.87 -10.37 8.65
N ILE A 161 12.76 -9.63 8.50
CA ILE A 161 11.52 -10.17 7.91
C ILE A 161 11.76 -10.59 6.45
N ALA A 162 12.52 -9.81 5.68
CA ALA A 162 12.83 -10.10 4.29
C ALA A 162 13.68 -11.38 4.14
N LYS A 163 14.63 -11.61 5.05
CA LYS A 163 15.49 -12.81 5.09
C LYS A 163 14.77 -14.05 5.62
N THR A 164 13.69 -13.88 6.37
CA THR A 164 12.92 -14.98 6.95
C THR A 164 12.22 -15.81 5.86
N LYS A 165 12.15 -17.14 6.08
CA LYS A 165 11.49 -18.06 5.16
C LYS A 165 10.01 -17.67 4.98
N PRO A 166 9.43 -17.79 3.77
CA PRO A 166 8.06 -17.37 3.50
C PRO A 166 7.01 -17.89 4.50
N PHE A 167 7.15 -19.14 4.96
CA PHE A 167 6.22 -19.76 5.90
C PHE A 167 6.34 -19.24 7.34
N ASP A 168 7.51 -18.68 7.71
CA ASP A 168 7.78 -18.18 9.05
C ASP A 168 7.58 -16.65 9.15
N LYS A 169 7.26 -15.98 8.03
CA LYS A 169 7.16 -14.51 7.96
C LYS A 169 6.07 -13.95 8.88
N GLU A 170 4.92 -14.60 8.93
CA GLU A 170 3.79 -14.17 9.77
C GLU A 170 4.17 -14.21 11.26
N HIS A 171 4.68 -15.35 11.72
CA HIS A 171 5.19 -15.47 13.09
C HIS A 171 6.32 -14.48 13.39
N ARG A 172 7.19 -14.20 12.39
CA ARG A 172 8.28 -13.25 12.59
C ARG A 172 7.77 -11.82 12.72
N LEU A 173 6.78 -11.42 11.93
CA LEU A 173 6.09 -10.13 12.07
C LEU A 173 5.48 -10.00 13.46
N GLU A 174 4.75 -11.02 13.92
CA GLU A 174 4.13 -11.04 15.25
C GLU A 174 5.17 -10.91 16.38
N SER A 175 6.39 -11.43 16.21
CA SER A 175 7.43 -11.34 17.23
C SER A 175 7.92 -9.92 17.52
N TYR A 176 7.65 -8.96 16.63
CA TYR A 176 7.99 -7.54 16.82
C TYR A 176 6.83 -6.73 17.41
N ILE A 177 5.60 -7.25 17.38
CA ILE A 177 4.44 -6.57 17.95
C ILE A 177 4.56 -6.52 19.48
N GLY A 178 4.27 -5.36 20.06
CA GLY A 178 4.41 -5.09 21.49
C GLY A 178 5.80 -4.61 21.91
N LEU A 179 6.76 -4.52 20.99
CA LEU A 179 8.07 -3.97 21.30
C LEU A 179 8.01 -2.45 21.46
N LYS A 180 8.55 -1.96 22.57
CA LYS A 180 8.70 -0.53 22.86
C LYS A 180 10.02 -0.03 22.35
N ILE A 181 9.94 0.92 21.43
CA ILE A 181 11.08 1.40 20.67
C ILE A 181 11.22 2.91 20.75
N GLN A 182 12.41 3.41 20.47
CA GLN A 182 12.65 4.80 20.15
C GLN A 182 13.56 4.93 18.94
N TRP A 183 13.17 5.79 18.00
CA TRP A 183 13.87 5.97 16.72
C TRP A 183 14.11 7.44 16.41
N LYS A 184 15.13 7.69 15.60
CA LYS A 184 15.32 8.97 14.92
C LYS A 184 14.51 8.94 13.64
N CYS A 185 13.66 9.93 13.44
CA CYS A 185 12.82 10.02 12.25
C CYS A 185 12.75 11.46 11.76
N ALA A 186 12.24 11.65 10.54
CA ALA A 186 11.99 12.97 9.99
C ALA A 186 10.50 13.20 9.74
N PHE A 187 10.04 14.43 9.94
CA PHE A 187 8.63 14.78 9.79
C PHE A 187 8.19 14.67 8.33
N SER A 188 7.08 13.99 8.07
CA SER A 188 6.46 13.94 6.74
C SER A 188 5.10 14.65 6.75
N GLY A 189 4.24 14.31 7.70
CA GLY A 189 2.92 14.93 7.78
C GLY A 189 2.12 14.50 8.98
N PHE A 190 0.99 15.15 9.18
CA PHE A 190 0.09 14.93 10.31
C PHE A 190 -1.36 14.94 9.84
N GLN A 191 -2.15 14.04 10.40
CA GLN A 191 -3.59 13.96 10.17
C GLN A 191 -4.31 13.76 11.52
N GLU A 192 -5.36 14.53 11.74
CA GLU A 192 -6.24 14.35 12.89
C GLU A 192 -7.33 13.31 12.56
N LYS A 193 -7.45 12.27 13.40
CA LYS A 193 -8.55 11.29 13.38
C LYS A 193 -9.53 11.58 14.53
N GLU A 194 -10.65 10.86 14.60
CA GLU A 194 -11.65 11.02 15.66
C GLU A 194 -11.06 10.71 17.06
N ASP A 195 -10.25 9.65 17.16
CA ASP A 195 -9.76 9.15 18.47
C ASP A 195 -8.29 9.48 18.75
N CYS A 196 -7.49 9.81 17.73
CA CYS A 196 -6.06 10.05 17.88
C CYS A 196 -5.51 11.04 16.84
N TYR A 197 -4.28 11.48 17.06
CA TYR A 197 -3.46 12.17 16.08
C TYR A 197 -2.56 11.16 15.36
N ARG A 198 -2.68 11.06 14.03
CA ARG A 198 -1.81 10.21 13.22
C ARG A 198 -0.69 11.03 12.62
N VAL A 199 0.55 10.74 12.97
CA VAL A 199 1.74 11.39 12.43
C VAL A 199 2.46 10.42 11.50
N ARG A 200 2.77 10.85 10.29
CA ARG A 200 3.62 10.12 9.36
C ARG A 200 5.04 10.64 9.48
N VAL A 201 6.00 9.74 9.62
CA VAL A 201 7.42 10.07 9.68
C VAL A 201 8.22 9.23 8.69
N TYR A 202 9.25 9.83 8.10
CA TYR A 202 10.26 9.13 7.32
C TYR A 202 11.28 8.49 8.25
N THR A 203 11.70 7.29 7.90
CA THR A 203 12.69 6.51 8.66
C THR A 203 14.05 6.58 7.97
N GLU A 204 15.03 5.87 8.52
CA GLU A 204 16.38 5.74 7.96
C GLU A 204 16.42 5.00 6.59
N GLU A 205 15.30 4.41 6.15
CA GLU A 205 15.23 3.66 4.88
C GLU A 205 14.38 4.41 3.82
N PRO A 206 14.86 4.53 2.57
CA PRO A 206 14.09 5.14 1.49
C PRO A 206 12.75 4.45 1.24
N LEU A 207 11.67 5.23 1.05
CA LEU A 207 10.31 4.72 0.75
C LEU A 207 9.60 3.98 1.90
N TYR A 208 10.24 3.82 3.05
CA TYR A 208 9.60 3.31 4.24
C TYR A 208 9.12 4.46 5.13
N SER A 209 8.02 4.23 5.83
CA SER A 209 7.47 5.24 6.74
C SER A 209 6.87 4.60 7.98
N ALA A 210 7.05 5.27 9.12
CA ALA A 210 6.37 4.90 10.35
C ALA A 210 5.15 5.80 10.56
N TYR A 211 4.09 5.22 11.14
CA TYR A 211 2.89 5.94 11.55
C TYR A 211 2.80 5.94 13.07
N LEU A 212 2.71 7.11 13.66
CA LEU A 212 2.59 7.29 15.10
C LEU A 212 1.14 7.62 15.42
N ASN A 213 0.49 6.81 16.24
CA ASN A 213 -0.81 7.11 16.80
C ASN A 213 -0.61 7.74 18.19
N ILE A 214 -0.78 9.06 18.26
CA ILE A 214 -0.60 9.87 19.47
C ILE A 214 -1.97 10.18 20.06
N ASP A 215 -2.14 9.95 21.37
CA ASP A 215 -3.38 10.25 22.09
C ASP A 215 -3.72 11.76 22.05
N LYS A 216 -5.02 12.10 21.95
CA LYS A 216 -5.48 13.49 21.88
C LYS A 216 -5.19 14.33 23.12
N SER A 217 -4.99 13.69 24.26
CA SER A 217 -4.58 14.34 25.51
C SER A 217 -3.14 14.89 25.45
N LYS A 218 -2.30 14.38 24.54
CA LYS A 218 -0.91 14.86 24.39
C LYS A 218 -0.84 16.16 23.59
N ASN A 219 0.13 17.00 23.93
CA ASN A 219 0.33 18.27 23.24
C ASN A 219 1.09 18.09 21.92
N VAL A 220 0.35 18.10 20.81
CA VAL A 220 0.90 17.99 19.44
C VAL A 220 1.11 19.35 18.75
N SER A 221 1.00 20.48 19.47
CA SER A 221 1.01 21.81 18.85
C SER A 221 2.30 22.10 18.07
N ARG A 222 3.42 21.52 18.50
CA ARG A 222 4.72 21.66 17.82
C ARG A 222 4.73 21.03 16.42
N LEU A 223 3.98 19.94 16.21
CA LEU A 223 3.87 19.29 14.90
C LEU A 223 3.21 20.17 13.84
N LYS A 224 2.35 21.12 14.24
CA LYS A 224 1.66 22.02 13.31
C LYS A 224 2.58 23.07 12.68
N VAL A 225 3.76 23.29 13.28
CA VAL A 225 4.73 24.32 12.87
C VAL A 225 6.02 23.69 12.35
N LEU A 226 6.09 22.36 12.30
CA LEU A 226 7.27 21.64 11.87
C LEU A 226 7.42 21.66 10.35
N ASP A 227 8.63 21.98 9.89
CA ASP A 227 8.99 21.87 8.49
C ASP A 227 9.05 20.41 8.05
N GLU A 228 8.75 20.15 6.78
CA GLU A 228 8.96 18.83 6.19
C GLU A 228 10.44 18.42 6.30
N ASN A 229 10.68 17.15 6.59
CA ASN A 229 11.98 16.54 6.82
C ASN A 229 12.69 17.06 8.08
N HIS A 230 12.01 17.73 9.02
CA HIS A 230 12.63 18.08 10.29
C HIS A 230 12.95 16.81 11.09
N PRO A 231 14.20 16.59 11.55
CA PRO A 231 14.58 15.40 12.29
C PRO A 231 14.24 15.51 13.77
N PHE A 232 13.67 14.46 14.36
CA PHE A 232 13.32 14.43 15.79
C PHE A 232 13.26 12.98 16.31
N TRP A 233 13.18 12.83 17.62
CA TRP A 233 13.04 11.53 18.26
C TRP A 233 11.57 11.14 18.44
N VAL A 234 11.28 9.88 18.18
CA VAL A 234 9.95 9.30 18.37
C VAL A 234 10.07 8.06 19.24
N CYS A 235 9.06 7.80 20.06
CA CYS A 235 8.92 6.52 20.77
C CYS A 235 7.50 5.99 20.67
N GLY A 236 7.35 4.70 20.90
CA GLY A 236 6.04 4.05 20.91
C GLY A 236 6.17 2.54 20.97
N GLU A 237 5.01 1.88 21.01
CA GLU A 237 4.91 0.42 20.97
C GLU A 237 4.51 -0.02 19.55
N ILE A 238 5.22 -0.98 18.97
CA ILE A 238 4.87 -1.51 17.64
C ILE A 238 3.53 -2.24 17.73
N SER A 239 2.54 -1.76 17.00
CA SER A 239 1.20 -2.35 16.94
C SER A 239 0.95 -3.16 15.69
N GLU A 240 1.53 -2.74 14.56
CA GLU A 240 1.33 -3.39 13.27
C GLU A 240 2.55 -3.16 12.38
N ILE A 241 2.91 -4.16 11.58
CA ILE A 241 3.90 -4.06 10.51
C ILE A 241 3.23 -4.51 9.22
N SER A 242 3.07 -3.60 8.27
CA SER A 242 2.35 -3.86 7.02
C SER A 242 3.10 -3.31 5.82
N GLY A 243 3.63 -4.23 4.99
CA GLY A 243 4.43 -3.89 3.83
C GLY A 243 5.67 -3.09 4.20
N THR A 244 5.76 -1.85 3.71
CA THR A 244 6.87 -0.92 3.98
C THR A 244 6.58 0.05 5.12
N ASN A 245 5.56 -0.21 5.93
CA ASN A 245 5.17 0.67 7.04
C ASN A 245 5.09 -0.05 8.37
N ILE A 246 5.43 0.68 9.44
CA ILE A 246 5.27 0.23 10.83
C ILE A 246 4.37 1.22 11.56
N GLU A 247 3.36 0.72 12.27
CA GLU A 247 2.47 1.53 13.10
C GLU A 247 2.86 1.44 14.58
N LEU A 248 3.05 2.60 15.21
CA LEU A 248 3.31 2.72 16.64
C LEU A 248 2.07 3.26 17.36
N VAL A 249 1.73 2.64 18.48
CA VAL A 249 0.70 3.10 19.43
C VAL A 249 1.34 3.65 20.70
N ASP A 250 0.53 4.37 21.49
CA ASP A 250 0.96 5.10 22.67
C ASP A 250 2.18 6.02 22.41
N ALA A 251 2.28 6.50 21.17
CA ALA A 251 3.47 7.14 20.68
C ALA A 251 3.68 8.50 21.36
N ASP A 252 4.95 8.87 21.51
CA ASP A 252 5.37 10.20 21.94
C ASP A 252 6.49 10.72 21.05
N ILE A 253 6.66 12.04 21.08
CA ILE A 253 7.61 12.74 20.23
C ILE A 253 8.37 13.77 21.03
N LEU A 254 9.66 13.91 20.75
CA LEU A 254 10.47 14.99 21.27
C LEU A 254 11.09 15.74 20.10
N VAL A 255 10.55 16.94 19.87
CA VAL A 255 10.96 17.93 18.87
C VAL A 255 11.75 19.03 19.56
#